data_AF-A0A7R9LR59-F1
#
_entry.id   AF-A0A7R9LR59-F1
#
_cell.length_a   1.000
_cell.length_b   1.000
_cell.length_c   1.000
_cell.angle_alpha   90.00
_cell.angle_beta   90.00
_cell.angle_gamma   90.00
#
_symmetry.space_group_name_H-M   'P 1'
#
loop_
_entity.id
_entity.type
_entity.pdbx_description
1 polymer ?
#
loop_
_entity_poly.entity_id
_entity_poly.type
_entity_poly.pdbx_seq_one_letter_code
_entity_poly.pdbx_strand_id
1 'polypeptide(L)'
;PEHWYADYPISLIGKRQSPINIATHECLLNNRDLELKPLVIEYPKQFSGLVLKNPRDDKFYGWRVDVFNEIDRAVLSGGPLEHNYRLAQFHCHWGKTCNCGSEHTIDGTYYSAE
;
A
#
# COMPACT_ATOMS: atom_id res chain seq x y z
N PRO A 1 -0.47 16.78 -4.69
CA PRO A 1 0.83 16.11 -4.92
C PRO A 1 1.94 17.05 -5.40
N GLU A 2 1.71 17.82 -6.48
CA GLU A 2 2.74 18.67 -7.12
C GLU A 2 3.36 19.73 -6.21
N HIS A 3 2.69 20.14 -5.13
CA HIS A 3 3.18 21.15 -4.18
C HIS A 3 3.67 20.58 -2.84
N TRP A 4 3.61 19.26 -2.64
CA TRP A 4 4.01 18.64 -1.36
C TRP A 4 5.48 18.91 -1.00
N TYR A 5 6.33 19.18 -1.99
CA TYR A 5 7.75 19.46 -1.77
C TYR A 5 8.01 20.73 -0.97
N ALA A 6 7.03 21.65 -0.89
CA ALA A 6 7.15 22.88 -0.13
C ALA A 6 7.34 22.58 1.37
N ASP A 7 6.57 21.62 1.89
CA ASP A 7 6.63 21.19 3.30
C ASP A 7 7.45 19.90 3.47
N TYR A 8 7.51 19.06 2.43
CA TYR A 8 8.18 17.77 2.42
C TYR A 8 9.17 17.67 1.25
N PRO A 9 10.34 18.34 1.30
CA PRO A 9 11.28 18.39 0.18
C PRO A 9 11.69 17.04 -0.41
N ILE A 10 11.64 15.97 0.40
CA ILE A 10 11.89 14.59 -0.03
C ILE A 10 10.98 14.14 -1.17
N SER A 11 9.77 14.71 -1.31
CA SER A 11 8.86 14.38 -2.40
C SER A 11 9.35 14.86 -3.77
N LEU A 12 10.31 15.80 -3.82
CA LEU A 12 10.93 16.27 -5.05
C LEU A 12 12.27 15.57 -5.34
N ILE A 13 13.07 15.29 -4.31
CA ILE A 13 14.45 14.79 -4.45
C ILE A 13 14.63 13.30 -4.12
N GLY A 14 13.59 12.65 -3.60
CA GLY A 14 13.62 11.26 -3.18
C GLY A 14 13.82 10.30 -4.36
N LYS A 15 14.76 9.36 -4.22
CA LYS A 15 15.06 8.35 -5.27
C LYS A 15 14.20 7.09 -5.20
N ARG A 16 13.30 7.01 -4.20
CA ARG A 16 12.47 5.84 -3.87
C ARG A 16 11.08 6.30 -3.44
N GLN A 17 10.45 7.14 -4.26
CA GLN A 17 9.07 7.57 -4.06
C GLN A 17 8.11 6.54 -4.68
N SER A 18 6.91 6.47 -4.12
CA SER A 18 5.77 5.74 -4.65
C SER A 18 4.63 6.73 -4.90
N PRO A 19 3.65 6.40 -5.76
CA PRO A 19 3.56 5.18 -6.58
C PRO A 19 4.55 5.16 -7.76
N ILE A 20 4.59 4.04 -8.48
CA ILE A 20 5.33 3.89 -9.74
C ILE A 20 4.47 3.19 -10.80
N ASN A 21 4.87 3.31 -12.06
CA ASN A 21 4.42 2.40 -13.10
C ASN A 21 5.20 1.08 -13.03
N ILE A 22 4.49 -0.03 -12.89
CA ILE A 22 5.05 -1.38 -12.94
C ILE A 22 5.14 -1.77 -14.42
N ALA A 23 6.33 -1.64 -15.01
CA ALA A 23 6.63 -2.14 -16.34
C ALA A 23 6.87 -3.65 -16.26
N THR A 24 5.89 -4.46 -16.68
CA THR A 24 5.91 -5.91 -16.44
C THR A 24 7.06 -6.61 -17.16
N HIS A 25 7.47 -6.08 -18.32
CA HIS A 25 8.60 -6.59 -19.10
C HIS A 25 9.98 -6.30 -18.47
N GLU A 26 10.08 -5.32 -17.57
CA GLU A 26 11.30 -5.02 -16.81
C GLU A 26 11.33 -5.73 -15.44
N CYS A 27 10.22 -6.34 -15.03
CA CYS A 27 10.13 -7.04 -13.76
C CYS A 27 10.94 -8.34 -13.78
N LEU A 28 11.83 -8.50 -12.81
CA LEU A 28 12.57 -9.74 -12.64
C LEU A 28 11.69 -10.79 -11.94
N LEU A 29 11.54 -11.95 -12.57
CA LEU A 29 10.95 -13.10 -11.90
C LEU A 29 11.81 -13.52 -10.72
N ASN A 30 11.15 -14.07 -9.69
CA ASN A 30 11.86 -14.65 -8.56
C ASN A 30 12.86 -15.70 -9.06
N ASN A 31 14.14 -15.48 -8.76
CA ASN A 31 15.27 -16.20 -9.31
C ASN A 31 16.27 -16.53 -8.19
N ARG A 32 17.44 -17.05 -8.56
CA ARG A 32 18.50 -17.40 -7.60
C ARG A 32 19.17 -16.19 -6.93
N ASP A 33 18.98 -14.98 -7.45
CA ASP A 33 19.54 -13.77 -6.86
C ASP A 33 18.58 -13.14 -5.85
N LEU A 34 17.26 -13.28 -6.08
CA LEU A 34 16.22 -12.77 -5.19
C LEU A 34 15.84 -13.76 -4.08
N GLU A 35 15.75 -15.05 -4.42
CA GLU A 35 15.38 -16.16 -3.51
C GLU A 35 14.19 -15.84 -2.57
N LEU A 36 13.17 -15.15 -3.10
CA LEU A 36 12.03 -14.73 -2.29
C LEU A 36 11.25 -15.96 -1.82
N LYS A 37 11.00 -16.02 -0.51
CA LYS A 37 10.08 -16.99 0.08
C LYS A 37 8.65 -16.65 -0.39
N PRO A 38 7.71 -17.61 -0.36
CA PRO A 38 6.30 -17.29 -0.58
C PRO A 38 5.83 -16.16 0.35
N LEU A 39 5.03 -15.22 -0.16
CA LEU A 39 4.34 -14.25 0.69
C LEU A 39 3.27 -14.97 1.50
N VAL A 40 3.24 -14.73 2.80
CA VAL A 40 2.33 -15.37 3.74
C VAL A 40 1.46 -14.30 4.38
N ILE A 41 0.14 -14.44 4.19
CA ILE A 41 -0.89 -13.56 4.76
C ILE A 41 -1.64 -14.37 5.82
N GLU A 42 -1.30 -14.16 7.08
CA GLU A 42 -1.93 -14.82 8.22
C GLU A 42 -2.88 -13.84 8.89
N TYR A 43 -4.11 -13.76 8.39
CA TYR A 43 -5.17 -12.94 8.96
C TYR A 43 -6.24 -13.83 9.64
N PRO A 44 -6.84 -13.37 10.74
CA PRO A 44 -7.94 -14.11 11.37
C PRO A 44 -9.14 -14.18 10.42
N LYS A 45 -9.94 -15.23 10.54
CA LYS A 45 -11.18 -15.38 9.75
C LYS A 45 -12.19 -14.26 10.00
N GLN A 46 -12.13 -13.64 11.17
CA GLN A 46 -12.98 -12.53 11.58
C GLN A 46 -12.12 -11.52 12.35
N PHE A 47 -12.30 -10.25 12.04
CA PHE A 47 -11.70 -9.15 12.77
C PHE A 47 -12.72 -8.60 13.77
N SER A 48 -12.24 -8.23 14.96
CA SER A 48 -13.04 -7.63 16.01
C SER A 48 -12.51 -6.24 16.39
N GLY A 49 -13.39 -5.36 16.86
CA GLY A 49 -12.98 -4.03 17.34
C GLY A 49 -12.37 -3.12 16.27
N LEU A 50 -12.74 -3.31 15.00
CA LEU A 50 -12.34 -2.43 13.91
C LEU A 50 -12.95 -1.04 14.08
N VAL A 51 -12.16 0.00 13.79
CA VAL A 51 -12.61 1.38 13.86
C VAL A 51 -12.56 2.01 12.48
N LEU A 52 -13.72 2.26 11.87
CA LEU A 52 -13.83 3.02 10.63
C LEU A 52 -13.75 4.52 10.95
N LYS A 53 -12.81 5.21 10.28
CA LYS A 53 -12.66 6.66 10.33
C LYS A 53 -12.79 7.23 8.93
N ASN A 54 -13.43 8.39 8.81
CA ASN A 54 -13.39 9.23 7.62
C ASN A 54 -12.93 10.63 8.05
N PRO A 55 -11.66 10.78 8.48
CA PRO A 55 -11.17 12.07 8.89
C PRO A 55 -11.05 12.94 7.63
N ARG A 56 -11.54 14.18 7.76
CA ARG A 56 -11.28 15.24 6.79
C ARG A 56 -10.44 16.29 7.51
N ASP A 57 -9.16 16.00 7.65
CA ASP A 57 -8.18 16.95 8.16
C ASP A 57 -7.06 17.17 7.15
N ASP A 58 -6.10 18.03 7.51
CA ASP A 58 -4.93 18.38 6.72
C ASP A 58 -3.93 17.21 6.57
N LYS A 59 -4.11 16.11 7.30
CA LYS A 59 -3.17 14.98 7.39
C LYS A 59 -3.67 13.72 6.71
N PHE A 60 -4.98 13.56 6.51
CA PHE A 60 -5.54 12.39 5.85
C PHE A 60 -6.75 12.73 4.99
N TYR A 61 -6.75 12.21 3.77
CA TYR A 61 -7.83 12.33 2.81
C TYR A 61 -8.35 10.94 2.45
N GLY A 62 -9.53 10.57 2.97
CA GLY A 62 -10.20 9.31 2.64
C GLY A 62 -10.82 8.64 3.85
N TRP A 63 -11.33 7.42 3.65
CA TRP A 63 -11.69 6.54 4.75
C TRP A 63 -10.52 5.62 5.09
N ARG A 64 -10.43 5.20 6.36
CA ARG A 64 -9.49 4.17 6.83
C ARG A 64 -10.14 3.31 7.89
N VAL A 65 -9.74 2.05 7.97
CA VAL A 65 -10.13 1.12 9.03
C VAL A 65 -8.90 0.78 9.85
N ASP A 66 -8.93 1.10 11.14
CA ASP A 66 -7.86 0.77 12.07
C ASP A 66 -8.07 -0.60 12.73
N VAL A 67 -6.99 -1.36 12.87
CA VAL A 67 -6.98 -2.76 13.35
C VAL A 67 -6.22 -2.85 14.69
N PHE A 68 -6.81 -2.31 15.76
CA PHE A 68 -6.12 -2.18 17.06
C PHE A 68 -6.12 -3.45 17.92
N ASN A 69 -7.12 -4.33 17.77
CA ASN A 69 -7.37 -5.43 18.71
C ASN A 69 -6.87 -6.80 18.25
N GLU A 70 -6.32 -6.91 17.04
CA GLU A 70 -5.78 -8.16 16.50
C GLU A 70 -4.24 -8.23 16.63
N ILE A 71 -3.72 -7.66 17.72
CA ILE A 71 -2.29 -7.65 18.05
C ILE A 71 -1.83 -9.11 18.06
N ASP A 72 -0.90 -9.45 17.15
CA ASP A 72 -0.33 -10.79 16.88
C ASP A 72 -1.15 -11.77 16.05
N ARG A 73 -2.31 -11.37 15.49
CA ARG A 73 -3.14 -12.28 14.68
C ARG A 73 -3.23 -11.94 13.20
N ALA A 74 -3.01 -10.67 12.84
CA ALA A 74 -3.03 -10.21 11.47
C ALA A 74 -1.61 -9.85 11.03
N VAL A 75 -0.89 -10.83 10.49
CA VAL A 75 0.55 -10.73 10.19
C VAL A 75 0.83 -11.01 8.72
N LEU A 76 1.70 -10.18 8.14
CA LEU A 76 2.29 -10.37 6.83
C LEU A 76 3.77 -10.78 7.01
N SER A 77 4.19 -11.84 6.33
CA SER A 77 5.57 -12.35 6.37
C SER A 77 5.97 -13.00 5.04
N GLY A 78 7.25 -13.37 4.90
CA GLY A 78 7.76 -13.95 3.66
C GLY A 78 7.90 -12.93 2.53
N GLY A 79 7.97 -13.38 1.28
CA GLY A 79 8.27 -12.49 0.15
C GLY A 79 9.61 -11.76 0.35
N PRO A 80 9.68 -10.45 0.05
CA PRO A 80 10.88 -9.62 0.30
C PRO A 80 10.99 -9.11 1.75
N LEU A 81 10.12 -9.54 2.67
CA LEU A 81 10.11 -9.03 4.05
C LEU A 81 11.15 -9.75 4.92
N GLU A 82 11.98 -8.98 5.60
CA GLU A 82 12.98 -9.49 6.57
C GLU A 82 12.36 -9.89 7.92
N HIS A 83 11.17 -9.37 8.22
CA HIS A 83 10.48 -9.53 9.49
C HIS A 83 8.98 -9.75 9.31
N ASN A 84 8.30 -10.04 10.42
CA ASN A 84 6.85 -10.11 10.48
C ASN A 84 6.27 -8.71 10.70
N TYR A 85 5.31 -8.32 9.87
CA TYR A 85 4.64 -7.02 9.93
C TYR A 85 3.18 -7.20 10.34
N ARG A 86 2.74 -6.45 11.35
CA ARG A 86 1.33 -6.49 11.79
C ARG A 86 0.49 -5.54 10.95
N LEU A 87 -0.70 -5.97 10.52
CA LEU A 87 -1.68 -5.11 9.87
C LEU A 87 -2.16 -4.03 10.86
N ALA A 88 -1.81 -2.77 10.61
CA ALA A 88 -2.20 -1.66 11.47
C ALA A 88 -3.52 -0.99 11.03
N GLN A 89 -3.70 -0.85 9.72
CA GLN A 89 -4.84 -0.20 9.09
C GLN A 89 -4.92 -0.58 7.60
N PHE A 90 -6.07 -0.33 6.99
CA PHE A 90 -6.18 -0.26 5.53
C PHE A 90 -7.10 0.90 5.10
N HIS A 91 -6.92 1.35 3.85
CA HIS A 91 -7.68 2.40 3.19
C HIS A 91 -7.62 2.14 1.68
N CYS A 92 -8.31 2.97 0.88
CA CYS A 92 -8.22 2.92 -0.57
C CYS A 92 -8.00 4.31 -1.16
N HIS A 93 -7.41 4.32 -2.36
CA HIS A 93 -7.40 5.44 -3.29
C HIS A 93 -8.39 5.15 -4.41
N TRP A 94 -9.12 6.17 -4.88
CA TRP A 94 -10.09 6.00 -5.97
C TRP A 94 -10.23 7.29 -6.77
N GLY A 95 -10.64 7.14 -8.02
CA GLY A 95 -10.84 8.25 -8.94
C GLY A 95 -12.30 8.65 -9.09
N LYS A 96 -12.51 9.69 -9.89
CA LYS A 96 -13.86 10.16 -10.25
C LYS A 96 -14.56 9.22 -11.24
N THR A 97 -13.80 8.39 -11.95
CA THR A 97 -14.29 7.50 -13.01
C THR A 97 -13.59 6.16 -12.93
N CYS A 98 -14.12 5.10 -13.53
CA CYS A 98 -13.48 3.78 -13.54
C CYS A 98 -12.14 3.72 -14.30
N ASN A 99 -11.78 4.78 -15.03
CA ASN A 99 -10.54 4.84 -15.81
C ASN A 99 -9.39 5.49 -15.02
N CYS A 100 -9.60 5.84 -13.75
CA CYS A 100 -8.59 6.42 -12.88
C CYS A 100 -8.87 6.08 -11.42
N GLY A 101 -7.83 6.03 -10.58
CA GLY A 101 -8.02 5.90 -9.13
C GLY A 101 -6.93 5.12 -8.42
N SER A 102 -6.37 4.10 -9.06
CA SER A 102 -5.17 3.45 -8.57
C SER A 102 -4.00 4.44 -8.52
N GLU A 103 -3.12 4.26 -7.54
CA GLU A 103 -1.89 5.05 -7.47
C GLU A 103 -0.82 4.41 -8.34
N HIS A 104 -0.61 3.10 -8.20
CA HIS A 104 0.24 2.34 -9.13
C HIS A 104 -0.48 2.11 -10.46
N THR A 105 0.31 1.95 -11.51
CA THR A 105 -0.18 1.53 -12.84
C THR A 105 0.55 0.28 -13.29
N ILE A 106 -0.09 -0.52 -14.16
CA ILE A 106 0.53 -1.70 -14.79
C ILE A 106 0.66 -1.41 -16.27
N ASP A 107 1.89 -1.35 -16.79
CA ASP A 107 2.19 -1.00 -18.18
C ASP A 107 1.46 0.27 -18.66
N GLY A 108 1.38 1.28 -17.79
CA GLY A 108 0.70 2.57 -18.03
C GLY A 108 -0.82 2.54 -17.84
N THR A 109 -1.40 1.39 -17.51
CA THR A 109 -2.84 1.23 -17.30
C THR A 109 -3.24 1.55 -15.86
N TYR A 110 -4.19 2.47 -15.70
CA TYR A 110 -4.84 2.78 -14.42
C TYR A 110 -6.01 1.85 -14.14
N TYR A 111 -6.30 1.65 -12.85
CA TYR A 111 -7.48 0.95 -12.37
C TYR A 111 -8.38 1.90 -11.58
N SER A 112 -9.65 1.51 -11.35
CA SER A 112 -10.66 2.35 -10.70
C SER A 112 -10.31 2.76 -9.26
N ALA A 113 -9.57 1.91 -8.55
CA ALA A 113 -9.18 2.08 -7.15
C ALA A 113 -8.00 1.15 -6.81
N GLU A 114 -7.31 1.45 -5.71
CA GLU A 114 -6.28 0.61 -5.07
C GLU A 114 -6.49 0.61 -3.56
#